data_AF-A0ABD5NJG8-F1
#
_entry.id   AF-A0ABD5NJG8-F1
#
_cell.length_a   1.000
_cell.length_b   1.000
_cell.length_c   1.000
_cell.angle_alpha   90.00
_cell.angle_beta   90.00
_cell.angle_gamma   90.00
#
_symmetry.space_group_name_H-M   'P 1'
#
loop_
_entity.id
_entity.type
_entity.pdbx_description
1 polymer ?
#
loop_
_entity_poly.entity_id
_entity_poly.type
_entity_poly.pdbx_seq_one_letter_code
_entity_poly.pdbx_strand_id
1 'polypeptide(L)'
;MNPFNNTLDWSFRGKYVRVHGTNRVYEGWVDRIHHKRSSVVLHDATDVTGEEARAIGSVYIRVVETIEVLSPSKVIELVPVEEIEASPDHDFDFEASDRDMRAAYRDRFTGGYPVVRPIDDPDRASYELLNGHKRIEACRRVGLDSHPVEIVEVTDEEARELFELAHREQTACEDTESSVRTDPGASDECDLANETGANDDSTGDPDTDDETNDGRDDGRTTLEHTDGG
;
A
#
# COMPACT_ATOMS: atom_id res chain seq x y z
N MET A 1 4.79 0.03 13.20
CA MET A 1 3.70 -0.64 12.44
C MET A 1 4.32 -1.68 11.52
N ASN A 2 3.81 -2.92 11.45
CA ASN A 2 4.44 -3.96 10.62
C ASN A 2 3.92 -3.85 9.17
N PRO A 3 4.79 -3.59 8.18
CA PRO A 3 4.40 -3.31 6.80
C PRO A 3 3.64 -4.47 6.13
N PHE A 4 3.99 -5.73 6.44
CA PHE A 4 3.31 -6.91 5.90
C PHE A 4 1.82 -6.92 6.24
N ASN A 5 1.47 -6.46 7.44
CA ASN A 5 0.08 -6.47 7.91
C ASN A 5 -0.76 -5.39 7.23
N ASN A 6 -0.15 -4.25 6.95
CA ASN A 6 -0.82 -3.17 6.23
C ASN A 6 -1.09 -3.59 4.79
N THR A 7 -0.11 -4.21 4.13
CA THR A 7 -0.28 -4.76 2.78
C THR A 7 -1.40 -5.79 2.74
N LEU A 8 -1.46 -6.70 3.71
CA LEU A 8 -2.50 -7.73 3.77
C LEU A 8 -3.89 -7.11 3.98
N ASP A 9 -4.05 -6.21 4.95
CA ASP A 9 -5.35 -5.55 5.19
C ASP A 9 -5.82 -4.76 3.96
N TRP A 10 -4.92 -3.97 3.35
CA TRP A 10 -5.21 -3.21 2.12
C TRP A 10 -5.54 -4.10 0.93
N SER A 11 -4.93 -5.29 0.82
CA SER A 11 -5.12 -6.16 -0.34
C SER A 11 -6.49 -6.82 -0.37
N PHE A 12 -7.17 -6.98 0.78
CA PHE A 12 -8.43 -7.71 0.86
C PHE A 12 -9.62 -6.85 1.30
N ARG A 13 -9.39 -5.77 2.05
CA ARG A 13 -10.48 -4.93 2.57
C ARG A 13 -11.35 -4.38 1.44
N GLY A 14 -12.67 -4.48 1.63
CA GLY A 14 -13.67 -4.07 0.63
C GLY A 14 -13.83 -5.03 -0.55
N LYS A 15 -13.08 -6.14 -0.60
CA LYS A 15 -13.25 -7.15 -1.65
C LYS A 15 -14.23 -8.23 -1.20
N TYR A 16 -14.94 -8.79 -2.18
CA TYR A 16 -15.76 -9.98 -1.98
C TYR A 16 -14.86 -11.22 -2.06
N VAL A 17 -14.86 -12.02 -1.00
CA VAL A 17 -13.95 -13.14 -0.84
C VAL A 17 -14.68 -14.41 -0.43
N ARG A 18 -14.06 -15.54 -0.73
CA ARG A 18 -14.32 -16.83 -0.11
C ARG A 18 -13.25 -17.11 0.95
N VAL A 19 -13.68 -17.43 2.16
CA VAL A 19 -12.83 -17.71 3.31
C VAL A 19 -13.00 -19.17 3.71
N HIS A 20 -11.89 -19.91 3.68
CA HIS A 20 -11.81 -21.28 4.16
C HIS A 20 -11.40 -21.26 5.63
N GLY A 21 -12.32 -21.59 6.53
CA GLY A 21 -12.03 -21.92 7.91
C GLY A 21 -11.92 -23.43 8.11
N THR A 22 -11.64 -23.86 9.34
CA THR A 22 -11.33 -25.27 9.65
C THR A 22 -12.39 -26.29 9.22
N ASN A 23 -13.67 -25.93 9.28
CA ASN A 23 -14.78 -26.82 8.91
C ASN A 23 -15.87 -26.12 8.11
N ARG A 24 -15.67 -24.85 7.76
CA ARG A 24 -16.69 -24.03 7.13
C ARG A 24 -16.09 -23.10 6.10
N VAL A 25 -16.82 -22.90 5.03
CA VAL A 25 -16.48 -21.98 3.94
C VAL A 25 -17.51 -20.86 3.95
N TYR A 26 -17.02 -19.63 3.94
CA TYR A 26 -17.86 -18.43 3.96
C TYR A 26 -17.56 -17.57 2.75
N GLU A 27 -18.57 -16.96 2.16
CA GLU A 27 -18.41 -15.92 1.15
C GLU A 27 -18.94 -14.60 1.70
N GLY A 28 -18.24 -13.48 1.49
CA GLY A 28 -18.66 -12.19 2.03
C GLY A 28 -17.67 -11.05 1.76
N TRP A 29 -18.04 -9.84 2.18
CA TRP A 29 -17.20 -8.65 2.05
C TRP A 29 -16.23 -8.52 3.21
N VAL A 30 -14.93 -8.35 2.93
CA VAL A 30 -13.93 -8.20 4.00
C VAL A 30 -13.98 -6.80 4.61
N ASP A 31 -14.16 -6.72 5.92
CA ASP A 31 -13.91 -5.46 6.67
C ASP A 31 -12.46 -5.38 7.15
N ARG A 32 -11.97 -6.43 7.81
CA ARG A 32 -10.68 -6.41 8.49
C ARG A 32 -10.03 -7.78 8.55
N ILE A 33 -8.70 -7.79 8.47
CA ILE A 33 -7.89 -9.01 8.70
C ILE A 33 -6.95 -8.82 9.88
N HIS A 34 -7.01 -9.75 10.82
CA HIS A 34 -6.11 -9.82 11.97
C HIS A 34 -5.02 -10.87 11.78
N HIS A 35 -3.88 -10.44 11.26
CA HIS A 35 -2.70 -11.26 10.94
C HIS A 35 -2.17 -12.14 12.09
N LYS A 36 -2.09 -11.67 13.36
CA LYS A 36 -1.52 -12.52 14.45
C LYS A 36 -2.40 -13.70 14.87
N ARG A 37 -3.67 -13.69 14.47
CA ARG A 37 -4.67 -14.68 14.91
C ARG A 37 -5.33 -15.38 13.73
N SER A 38 -4.83 -15.13 12.51
CA SER A 38 -5.43 -15.57 11.25
C SER A 38 -6.94 -15.43 11.29
N SER A 39 -7.44 -14.25 11.66
CA SER A 39 -8.88 -14.01 11.83
C SER A 39 -9.37 -12.97 10.84
N VAL A 40 -10.60 -13.13 10.36
CA VAL A 40 -11.22 -12.24 9.37
C VAL A 40 -12.61 -11.86 9.86
N VAL A 41 -12.99 -10.61 9.64
CA VAL A 41 -14.37 -10.15 9.77
C VAL A 41 -14.95 -10.00 8.37
N LEU A 42 -16.07 -10.70 8.12
CA LEU A 42 -16.85 -10.57 6.90
C LEU A 42 -18.20 -9.89 7.19
N HIS A 43 -18.67 -9.09 6.24
CA HIS A 43 -20.03 -8.57 6.18
C HIS A 43 -20.81 -9.23 5.04
N ASP A 44 -22.14 -9.27 5.21
CA ASP A 44 -23.08 -9.94 4.29
C ASP A 44 -22.63 -11.36 3.92
N ALA A 45 -22.16 -12.08 4.94
CA ALA A 45 -21.54 -13.37 4.79
C ALA A 45 -22.59 -14.47 4.61
N THR A 46 -22.27 -15.41 3.73
CA THR A 46 -23.04 -16.61 3.43
C THR A 46 -22.17 -17.83 3.72
N ASP A 47 -22.69 -18.78 4.49
CA ASP A 47 -22.06 -20.08 4.69
C ASP A 47 -22.39 -20.98 3.50
N VAL A 48 -21.36 -21.42 2.78
CA VAL A 48 -21.44 -22.23 1.56
C VAL A 48 -20.87 -23.64 1.77
N THR A 49 -20.75 -24.08 3.02
CA THR A 49 -20.16 -25.38 3.36
C THR A 49 -21.02 -26.57 2.95
N GLY A 50 -22.35 -26.41 2.99
CA GLY A 50 -23.32 -27.47 2.70
C GLY A 50 -23.94 -27.37 1.31
N GLU A 51 -24.94 -28.21 1.03
CA GLU A 51 -25.70 -28.19 -0.23
C GLU A 51 -26.54 -26.91 -0.39
N GLU A 52 -26.96 -26.31 0.73
CA GLU A 52 -27.74 -25.07 0.75
C GLU A 52 -26.92 -23.92 1.35
N ALA A 53 -26.81 -22.83 0.59
CA ALA A 53 -26.19 -21.60 1.04
C ALA A 53 -27.05 -20.91 2.11
N ARG A 54 -26.43 -20.54 3.24
CA ARG A 54 -27.13 -19.90 4.37
C ARG A 54 -26.58 -18.50 4.63
N ALA A 55 -27.42 -17.49 4.47
CA ALA A 55 -27.09 -16.12 4.87
C ALA A 55 -26.91 -16.00 6.39
N ILE A 56 -25.80 -15.38 6.81
CA ILE A 56 -25.43 -15.15 8.21
C ILE A 56 -25.37 -13.65 8.52
N GLY A 57 -24.97 -12.81 7.56
CA GLY A 57 -24.73 -11.38 7.79
C GLY A 57 -23.30 -11.14 8.26
N SER A 58 -23.08 -10.49 9.40
CA SER A 58 -21.71 -10.25 9.88
C SER A 58 -21.14 -11.46 10.63
N VAL A 59 -19.96 -11.94 10.23
CA VAL A 59 -19.30 -13.09 10.87
C VAL A 59 -17.84 -12.78 11.22
N TYR A 60 -17.42 -13.21 12.40
CA TYR A 60 -16.03 -13.22 12.83
C TYR A 60 -15.50 -14.65 12.77
N ILE A 61 -14.49 -14.88 11.93
CA ILE A 61 -13.89 -16.19 11.72
C ILE A 61 -12.54 -16.20 12.43
N ARG A 62 -12.42 -17.06 13.45
CA ARG A 62 -11.22 -17.24 14.26
C ARG A 62 -10.52 -18.49 13.73
N VAL A 63 -9.40 -18.33 13.04
CA VAL A 63 -8.66 -19.35 12.26
C VAL A 63 -9.17 -19.50 10.83
N VAL A 64 -8.49 -18.79 9.95
CA VAL A 64 -8.63 -18.82 8.50
C VAL A 64 -7.41 -19.52 7.90
N GLU A 65 -7.69 -20.47 7.02
CA GLU A 65 -6.68 -21.25 6.29
C GLU A 65 -6.37 -20.61 4.94
N THR A 66 -7.39 -20.13 4.24
CA THR A 66 -7.24 -19.50 2.90
C THR A 66 -8.30 -18.42 2.69
N ILE A 67 -7.93 -17.35 1.98
CA ILE A 67 -8.83 -16.29 1.53
C ILE A 67 -8.66 -16.16 0.02
N GLU A 68 -9.73 -16.36 -0.72
CA GLU A 68 -9.79 -16.25 -2.18
C GLU A 68 -10.61 -15.01 -2.55
N VAL A 69 -10.09 -14.12 -3.37
CA VAL A 69 -10.90 -13.02 -3.93
C VAL A 69 -11.70 -13.59 -5.10
N LEU A 70 -13.03 -13.53 -5.03
CA LEU A 70 -13.90 -14.15 -6.04
C LEU A 70 -14.03 -13.32 -7.32
N SER A 71 -13.92 -12.00 -7.20
CA SER A 71 -13.95 -11.06 -8.32
C SER A 71 -12.68 -10.21 -8.30
N PRO A 72 -11.54 -10.74 -8.78
CA PRO A 72 -10.31 -9.96 -8.87
C PRO A 72 -10.48 -8.89 -9.96
N SER A 73 -10.38 -7.61 -9.58
CA SER A 73 -10.37 -6.50 -10.54
C SER A 73 -8.99 -6.26 -11.17
N LYS A 74 -7.98 -6.98 -10.71
CA LYS A 74 -6.57 -6.79 -11.05
C LYS A 74 -5.96 -8.17 -11.27
N VAL A 75 -5.43 -8.40 -12.46
CA VAL A 75 -4.79 -9.65 -12.82
C VAL A 75 -3.30 -9.39 -13.03
N ILE A 76 -2.45 -10.25 -12.50
CA ILE A 76 -1.01 -10.18 -12.74
C ILE A 76 -0.66 -11.14 -13.87
N GLU A 77 -0.08 -10.63 -14.96
CA GLU A 77 0.38 -11.43 -16.09
C GLU A 77 1.83 -11.12 -16.42
N LEU A 78 2.53 -12.10 -16.99
CA LEU A 78 3.89 -11.92 -17.48
C LEU A 78 3.84 -11.41 -18.91
N VAL A 79 4.12 -10.13 -19.10
CA VAL A 79 4.01 -9.45 -20.40
C VAL A 79 5.40 -9.14 -20.96
N PRO A 80 5.64 -9.32 -22.28
CA PRO A 80 6.88 -8.89 -22.92
C PRO A 80 7.11 -7.39 -22.77
N VAL A 81 8.33 -7.01 -22.41
CA VAL A 81 8.66 -5.58 -22.15
C VAL A 81 8.57 -4.74 -23.43
N GLU A 82 8.70 -5.37 -24.60
CA GLU A 82 8.53 -4.75 -25.92
C GLU A 82 7.07 -4.49 -26.31
N GLU A 83 6.11 -5.21 -25.72
CA GLU A 83 4.67 -5.02 -25.96
C GLU A 83 4.05 -3.94 -25.07
N ILE A 84 4.86 -3.32 -24.20
CA ILE A 84 4.43 -2.27 -23.29
C ILE A 84 4.96 -0.93 -23.80
N GLU A 85 4.06 -0.03 -24.16
CA GLU A 85 4.39 1.36 -24.50
C GLU A 85 4.02 2.32 -23.37
N ALA A 86 4.70 3.48 -23.34
CA ALA A 86 4.34 4.54 -22.42
C ALA A 86 3.03 5.20 -22.88
N SER A 87 2.28 5.77 -21.93
CA SER A 87 1.09 6.55 -22.28
C SER A 87 1.47 7.75 -23.17
N PRO A 88 0.73 8.03 -24.26
CA PRO A 88 0.98 9.17 -25.14
C PRO A 88 0.73 10.51 -24.44
N ASP A 89 0.03 10.52 -23.31
CA ASP A 89 -0.26 11.72 -22.53
C ASP A 89 0.96 12.20 -21.69
N HIS A 90 2.16 11.69 -21.97
CA HIS A 90 3.34 11.99 -21.16
C HIS A 90 4.66 12.08 -21.95
N ASP A 91 5.32 13.22 -21.79
CA ASP A 91 6.56 13.60 -22.49
C ASP A 91 7.80 13.65 -21.56
N PHE A 92 7.81 12.97 -20.41
CA PHE A 92 9.03 12.91 -19.58
C PHE A 92 9.83 11.62 -19.77
N ASP A 93 11.15 11.81 -19.89
CA ASP A 93 12.14 10.75 -19.79
C ASP A 93 12.24 10.27 -18.34
N PHE A 94 11.74 9.06 -18.08
CA PHE A 94 11.90 8.43 -16.78
C PHE A 94 13.26 7.76 -16.67
N GLU A 95 14.17 8.32 -15.88
CA GLU A 95 15.42 7.62 -15.56
C GLU A 95 15.15 6.44 -14.61
N ALA A 96 15.56 5.25 -15.05
CA ALA A 96 15.56 4.05 -14.20
C ALA A 96 16.47 4.26 -12.98
N SER A 97 15.98 3.90 -11.80
CA SER A 97 16.80 3.95 -10.60
C SER A 97 17.78 2.77 -10.54
N ASP A 98 18.97 3.00 -10.00
CA ASP A 98 19.95 1.92 -9.74
C ASP A 98 19.39 0.79 -8.89
N ARG A 99 18.44 1.10 -8.01
CA ARG A 99 17.77 0.12 -7.17
C ARG A 99 16.90 -0.81 -8.01
N ASP A 100 16.11 -0.25 -8.92
CA ASP A 100 15.21 -1.02 -9.78
C ASP A 100 16.02 -1.84 -10.78
N MET A 101 17.08 -1.27 -11.37
CA MET A 101 17.99 -2.01 -12.27
C MET A 101 18.69 -3.17 -11.54
N ARG A 102 19.17 -2.97 -10.30
CA ARG A 102 19.76 -4.05 -9.51
C ARG A 102 18.75 -5.15 -9.18
N ALA A 103 17.53 -4.78 -8.81
CA ALA A 103 16.46 -5.75 -8.53
C ALA A 103 16.08 -6.52 -9.79
N ALA A 104 15.88 -5.83 -10.92
CA ALA A 104 15.64 -6.42 -12.23
C ALA A 104 16.74 -7.41 -12.65
N TYR A 105 18.01 -7.04 -12.47
CA TYR A 105 19.13 -7.91 -12.84
C TYR A 105 19.24 -9.15 -11.95
N ARG A 106 19.14 -8.98 -10.62
CA ARG A 106 19.34 -10.05 -9.65
C ARG A 106 18.13 -10.98 -9.53
N ASP A 107 16.95 -10.39 -9.43
CA ASP A 107 15.72 -11.10 -9.05
C ASP A 107 14.77 -11.31 -10.24
N ARG A 108 15.10 -10.75 -11.42
CA ARG A 108 14.20 -10.67 -12.59
C ARG A 108 12.85 -10.01 -12.23
N PHE A 109 12.86 -9.15 -11.21
CA PHE A 109 11.70 -8.45 -10.68
C PHE A 109 12.11 -7.10 -10.08
N THR A 110 11.37 -6.05 -10.41
CA THR A 110 11.66 -4.65 -9.99
C THR A 110 11.11 -4.29 -8.61
N GLY A 111 10.54 -5.24 -7.87
CA GLY A 111 10.01 -5.01 -6.53
C GLY A 111 8.55 -4.51 -6.49
N GLY A 112 7.88 -4.41 -7.64
CA GLY A 112 6.46 -4.11 -7.74
C GLY A 112 5.91 -4.43 -9.13
N TYR A 113 4.59 -4.42 -9.28
CA TYR A 113 3.91 -4.66 -10.54
C TYR A 113 3.61 -3.32 -11.22
N PRO A 114 4.21 -3.01 -12.38
CA PRO A 114 3.76 -1.91 -13.21
C PRO A 114 2.29 -2.11 -13.61
N VAL A 115 1.52 -1.04 -13.71
CA VAL A 115 0.09 -1.11 -14.03
C VAL A 115 -0.09 -0.76 -15.51
N VAL A 116 -0.73 -1.65 -16.24
CA VAL A 116 -0.98 -1.51 -17.69
C VAL A 116 -2.45 -1.70 -18.01
N ARG A 117 -2.88 -1.14 -19.13
CA ARG A 117 -4.18 -1.44 -19.76
C ARG A 117 -3.97 -2.06 -21.14
N PRO A 118 -4.85 -2.98 -21.58
CA PRO A 118 -4.82 -3.48 -22.95
C PRO A 118 -5.24 -2.37 -23.93
N ILE A 119 -4.68 -2.40 -25.14
CA ILE A 119 -5.02 -1.50 -26.24
C ILE A 119 -5.57 -2.33 -27.40
N ASP A 120 -6.73 -1.94 -27.94
CA ASP A 120 -7.38 -2.60 -29.08
C ASP A 120 -6.95 -2.02 -30.46
N ASP A 121 -6.00 -1.08 -30.46
CA ASP A 121 -5.47 -0.42 -31.65
C ASP A 121 -4.37 -1.28 -32.31
N PRO A 122 -4.59 -1.77 -33.56
CA PRO A 122 -3.61 -2.60 -34.26
C PRO A 122 -2.32 -1.88 -34.65
N ASP A 123 -2.30 -0.54 -34.62
CA ASP A 123 -1.14 0.27 -34.97
C ASP A 123 -0.27 0.63 -33.74
N ARG A 124 -0.70 0.24 -32.52
CA ARG A 124 -0.02 0.48 -31.24
C ARG A 124 0.48 -0.81 -30.60
N ALA A 125 1.29 -0.71 -29.54
CA ALA A 125 1.65 -1.87 -28.73
C ALA A 125 0.41 -2.43 -28.01
N SER A 126 0.48 -3.69 -27.57
CA SER A 126 -0.66 -4.38 -26.96
C SER A 126 -1.07 -3.80 -25.60
N TYR A 127 -0.15 -3.10 -24.92
CA TYR A 127 -0.39 -2.55 -23.58
C TYR A 127 0.12 -1.12 -23.42
N GLU A 128 -0.71 -0.28 -22.80
CA GLU A 128 -0.34 1.07 -22.38
C GLU A 128 0.01 1.09 -20.90
N LEU A 129 1.16 1.70 -20.57
CA LEU A 129 1.64 1.84 -19.20
C LEU A 129 0.95 3.01 -18.48
N LEU A 130 0.17 2.69 -17.45
CA LEU A 130 -0.49 3.66 -16.59
C LEU A 130 0.37 4.05 -15.38
N ASN A 131 1.19 3.14 -14.86
CA ASN A 131 2.10 3.40 -13.74
C ASN A 131 3.31 2.45 -13.78
N GLY A 132 4.46 2.90 -13.30
CA GLY A 132 5.66 2.09 -13.16
C GLY A 132 6.70 2.31 -14.26
N HIS A 133 6.68 3.47 -14.93
CA HIS A 133 7.63 3.85 -15.98
C HIS A 133 9.09 3.55 -15.63
N LYS A 134 9.56 3.98 -14.44
CA LYS A 134 10.95 3.73 -13.99
C LYS A 134 11.30 2.23 -13.90
N ARG A 135 10.32 1.38 -13.58
CA ARG A 135 10.52 -0.08 -13.47
C ARG A 135 10.62 -0.72 -14.84
N ILE A 136 9.72 -0.38 -15.75
CA ILE A 136 9.77 -0.88 -17.14
C ILE A 136 11.05 -0.40 -17.84
N GLU A 137 11.45 0.85 -17.64
CA GLU A 137 12.72 1.36 -18.17
C GLU A 137 13.93 0.61 -17.59
N ALA A 138 13.92 0.30 -16.29
CA ALA A 138 14.96 -0.54 -15.68
C ALA A 138 15.01 -1.94 -16.33
N CYS A 139 13.86 -2.54 -16.62
CA CYS A 139 13.78 -3.82 -17.33
C CYS A 139 14.38 -3.74 -18.73
N ARG A 140 14.09 -2.68 -19.49
CA ARG A 140 14.65 -2.46 -20.83
C ARG A 140 16.18 -2.34 -20.79
N ARG A 141 16.72 -1.55 -19.86
CA ARG A 141 18.17 -1.35 -19.71
C ARG A 141 18.92 -2.62 -19.32
N VAL A 142 18.30 -3.47 -18.51
CA VAL A 142 18.87 -4.74 -18.07
C VAL A 142 18.73 -5.84 -19.14
N GLY A 143 17.87 -5.66 -20.15
CA GLY A 143 17.57 -6.69 -21.15
C GLY A 143 16.68 -7.80 -20.60
N LEU A 144 15.62 -7.42 -19.87
CA LEU A 144 14.55 -8.34 -19.48
C LEU A 144 13.55 -8.50 -20.64
N ASP A 145 13.31 -9.75 -21.05
CA ASP A 145 12.36 -10.04 -22.14
C ASP A 145 10.91 -9.81 -21.69
N SER A 146 10.58 -10.15 -20.44
CA SER A 146 9.22 -10.04 -19.89
C SER A 146 9.26 -9.64 -18.41
N HIS A 147 8.20 -8.99 -17.94
CA HIS A 147 8.04 -8.59 -16.53
C HIS A 147 6.60 -8.79 -16.07
N PRO A 148 6.36 -9.21 -14.81
CA PRO A 148 4.99 -9.31 -14.30
C PRO A 148 4.38 -7.91 -14.15
N VAL A 149 3.19 -7.71 -14.72
CA VAL A 149 2.44 -6.45 -14.72
C VAL A 149 1.02 -6.66 -14.23
N GLU A 150 0.43 -5.62 -13.66
CA GLU A 150 -0.98 -5.57 -13.26
C GLU A 150 -1.82 -5.06 -14.43
N ILE A 151 -2.65 -5.94 -14.99
CA ILE A 151 -3.58 -5.61 -16.07
C ILE A 151 -4.89 -5.10 -15.46
N VAL A 152 -5.32 -3.95 -15.93
CA VAL A 152 -6.58 -3.30 -15.55
C VAL A 152 -7.39 -2.98 -16.80
N GLU A 153 -8.63 -3.45 -16.86
CA GLU A 153 -9.58 -3.15 -17.93
C GLU A 153 -10.29 -1.83 -17.62
N VAL A 154 -9.87 -0.75 -18.29
CA VAL A 154 -10.42 0.61 -18.13
C VAL A 154 -10.58 1.29 -19.47
N THR A 155 -11.57 2.17 -19.57
CA THR A 155 -11.79 3.01 -20.75
C THR A 155 -10.70 4.08 -20.90
N ASP A 156 -10.61 4.73 -22.06
CA ASP A 156 -9.66 5.84 -22.30
C ASP A 156 -9.76 6.97 -21.29
N GLU A 157 -10.99 7.34 -20.93
CA GLU A 157 -11.21 8.41 -19.96
C GLU A 157 -10.80 7.99 -18.54
N GLU A 158 -11.18 6.78 -18.11
CA GLU A 158 -10.76 6.25 -16.81
C GLU A 158 -9.25 6.05 -16.72
N ALA A 159 -8.61 5.64 -17.83
CA ALA A 159 -7.17 5.50 -17.92
C ALA A 159 -6.48 6.85 -17.72
N ARG A 160 -6.97 7.92 -18.37
CA ARG A 160 -6.48 9.28 -18.20
C ARG A 160 -6.64 9.76 -16.75
N GLU A 161 -7.81 9.55 -16.15
CA GLU A 161 -8.04 9.90 -14.73
C GLU A 161 -7.13 9.13 -13.78
N LEU A 162 -6.94 7.82 -14.00
CA LEU A 162 -6.04 6.98 -13.20
C LEU A 162 -4.58 7.39 -13.37
N PHE A 163 -4.18 7.72 -14.60
CA PHE A 163 -2.87 8.23 -14.92
C PHE A 163 -2.61 9.55 -14.18
N GLU A 164 -3.53 10.51 -14.28
CA GLU A 164 -3.45 11.79 -13.57
C GLU A 164 -3.38 11.60 -12.05
N LEU A 165 -4.20 10.72 -11.48
CA LEU A 165 -4.19 10.44 -10.05
C LEU A 165 -2.87 9.82 -9.59
N ALA A 166 -2.30 8.91 -10.38
CA ALA A 166 -1.03 8.25 -10.10
C ALA A 166 0.17 9.20 -10.17
N HIS A 167 0.09 10.24 -10.98
CA HIS A 167 1.18 11.21 -11.22
C HIS A 167 0.91 12.60 -10.61
N ARG A 168 -0.21 12.79 -9.90
CA ARG A 168 -0.62 14.07 -9.28
C ARG A 168 0.44 14.68 -8.35
N GLU A 169 1.26 13.87 -7.68
CA GLU A 169 2.32 14.39 -6.81
C GLU A 169 3.56 14.89 -7.57
N GLN A 170 3.70 14.57 -8.86
CA GLN A 170 4.80 15.09 -9.68
C GLN A 170 4.49 16.50 -10.20
N THR A 171 3.25 16.76 -10.62
CA THR A 171 2.83 18.09 -11.12
C THR A 171 2.73 19.14 -10.01
N ALA A 172 2.34 18.73 -8.78
CA ALA A 172 2.24 19.66 -7.65
C ALA A 172 3.58 20.25 -7.16
N CYS A 173 4.72 19.60 -7.48
CA CYS A 173 6.03 20.16 -7.17
C CYS A 173 6.49 21.22 -8.18
N GLU A 174 5.95 21.25 -9.40
CA GLU A 174 6.41 22.17 -10.46
C GLU A 174 5.74 23.55 -10.41
N ASP A 175 4.60 23.69 -9.71
CA ASP A 175 3.91 24.98 -9.56
C ASP A 175 4.57 25.94 -8.56
N THR A 176 5.58 25.49 -7.80
CA THR A 176 6.32 26.35 -6.84
C THR A 176 7.70 26.82 -7.31
N GLU A 177 8.19 26.38 -8.48
CA GLU A 177 9.51 26.78 -8.99
C GLU A 177 9.47 27.64 -10.27
N SER A 178 8.29 28.12 -10.70
CA SER A 178 8.15 28.98 -11.90
C SER A 178 7.79 30.45 -11.60
N SER A 179 7.99 30.92 -10.36
CA SER A 179 7.88 32.35 -10.01
C SER A 179 9.21 32.99 -9.57
N VAL A 180 10.32 32.63 -10.23
CA VAL A 180 11.51 33.48 -10.23
C VAL A 180 11.76 33.98 -11.65
N ARG A 181 11.13 35.12 -11.98
CA ARG A 181 11.54 35.98 -13.09
C ARG A 181 12.02 37.32 -12.53
N THR A 182 13.34 37.40 -12.46
CA THR A 182 14.27 38.54 -12.57
C THR A 182 13.71 39.96 -12.57
N ASP A 183 14.29 40.81 -11.71
CA ASP A 183 14.62 42.20 -12.09
C ASP A 183 16.08 42.52 -11.71
N PRO A 184 16.86 43.20 -12.57
CA PRO A 184 18.27 43.49 -12.36
C PRO A 184 18.52 44.92 -11.85
N GLY A 185 19.37 45.07 -10.83
CA GLY A 185 20.13 46.30 -10.58
C GLY A 185 19.83 47.03 -9.29
N ALA A 186 20.77 46.97 -8.33
CA ALA A 186 21.31 48.11 -7.60
C ALA A 186 22.54 47.66 -6.78
N SER A 187 23.53 48.55 -6.74
CA SER A 187 24.91 48.45 -6.30
C SER A 187 25.16 48.28 -4.79
N ASP A 188 26.35 47.74 -4.48
CA ASP A 188 27.29 48.05 -3.39
C ASP A 188 26.74 48.61 -2.06
N GLU A 189 27.04 47.94 -0.94
CA GLU A 189 28.13 48.33 -0.02
C GLU A 189 28.19 47.40 1.22
N CYS A 190 29.41 47.31 1.77
CA CYS A 190 29.79 46.53 2.95
C CYS A 190 29.39 47.23 4.26
N ASP A 191 29.31 46.45 5.35
CA ASP A 191 30.02 46.64 6.64
C ASP A 191 29.21 46.43 7.92
N LEU A 192 29.77 45.51 8.73
CA LEU A 192 30.09 45.56 10.17
C LEU A 192 29.00 45.87 11.23
N ALA A 193 28.86 44.88 12.12
CA ALA A 193 28.76 44.94 13.59
C ALA A 193 27.74 45.90 14.26
N ASN A 194 26.89 45.38 15.16
CA ASN A 194 27.20 45.35 16.60
C ASN A 194 26.02 44.82 17.43
N GLU A 195 26.38 44.34 18.62
CA GLU A 195 25.63 43.76 19.72
C GLU A 195 24.47 44.62 20.27
N THR A 196 23.47 43.96 20.87
CA THR A 196 23.01 44.10 22.27
C THR A 196 21.50 43.83 22.42
N GLY A 197 21.11 43.11 23.48
CA GLY A 197 19.74 43.15 23.99
C GLY A 197 19.19 41.82 24.51
N ALA A 198 19.35 41.60 25.80
CA ALA A 198 18.80 40.50 26.59
C ALA A 198 17.27 40.32 26.53
N ASN A 199 16.81 39.08 26.78
CA ASN A 199 15.84 38.64 27.81
C ASN A 199 15.32 37.25 27.37
N ASP A 200 15.74 36.14 28.00
CA ASP A 200 15.15 35.55 29.21
C ASP A 200 13.63 35.40 29.14
N ASP A 201 13.14 34.18 28.86
CA ASP A 201 12.29 33.47 29.81
C ASP A 201 12.28 31.96 29.53
N SER A 202 12.22 31.21 30.62
CA SER A 202 12.39 29.78 30.75
C SER A 202 11.05 29.08 30.78
N THR A 203 10.94 27.89 30.17
CA THR A 203 10.06 26.76 30.57
C THR A 203 10.34 25.63 29.58
N GLY A 204 10.94 24.47 29.91
CA GLY A 204 11.03 23.78 31.19
C GLY A 204 9.94 22.70 31.29
N ASP A 205 9.93 21.72 30.39
CA ASP A 205 9.11 20.50 30.54
C ASP A 205 9.92 19.43 31.30
N PRO A 206 9.45 18.96 32.47
CA PRO A 206 10.05 17.83 33.16
C PRO A 206 9.35 16.52 32.79
N ASP A 207 10.17 15.49 32.56
CA ASP A 207 9.78 14.09 32.64
C ASP A 207 9.11 13.78 33.99
N THR A 208 7.98 13.07 33.96
CA THR A 208 7.50 12.30 35.12
C THR A 208 6.98 10.95 34.67
N ASP A 209 7.80 9.93 34.90
CA ASP A 209 7.39 8.56 35.12
C ASP A 209 6.50 8.51 36.37
N ASP A 210 5.32 7.89 36.28
CA ASP A 210 4.49 7.54 37.45
C ASP A 210 4.08 6.06 37.35
N GLU A 211 4.86 5.24 38.05
CA GLU A 211 4.44 3.94 38.55
C GLU A 211 3.51 4.16 39.75
N THR A 212 2.25 3.76 39.65
CA THR A 212 1.51 3.11 40.76
C THR A 212 0.13 2.63 40.30
N ASN A 213 -0.11 1.31 40.38
CA ASN A 213 -1.44 0.79 40.68
C ASN A 213 -1.32 -0.61 41.28
N ASP A 214 -1.16 -0.66 42.60
CA ASP A 214 -1.33 -1.85 43.42
C ASP A 214 -2.69 -1.74 44.15
N GLY A 215 -3.48 -2.82 44.13
CA GLY A 215 -4.66 -2.97 44.98
C GLY A 215 -5.93 -3.52 44.31
N ARG A 216 -6.01 -4.84 44.12
CA ARG A 216 -7.23 -5.67 44.26
C ARG A 216 -6.79 -7.08 44.70
N ASP A 217 -6.87 -7.40 45.99
CA ASP A 217 -8.00 -8.05 46.68
C ASP A 217 -8.23 -9.50 46.25
N ASP A 218 -7.46 -10.42 46.85
CA ASP A 218 -7.71 -11.87 46.82
C ASP A 218 -8.02 -12.37 48.23
N GLY A 219 -9.32 -12.41 48.55
CA GLY A 219 -9.84 -13.21 49.65
C GLY A 219 -9.88 -14.69 49.26
N ARG A 220 -9.01 -15.52 49.84
CA ARG A 220 -9.17 -16.99 49.81
C ARG A 220 -8.70 -17.68 51.10
N THR A 221 -9.71 -17.96 51.92
CA THR A 221 -10.01 -19.20 52.64
C THR A 221 -8.88 -20.00 53.31
N THR A 222 -9.04 -20.09 54.63
CA THR A 222 -8.38 -20.97 55.62
C THR A 222 -8.34 -22.45 55.22
N LEU A 223 -7.15 -23.04 55.30
CA LEU A 223 -6.90 -24.48 55.37
C LEU A 223 -7.13 -24.97 56.81
N GLU A 224 -8.16 -25.78 57.02
CA GLU A 224 -8.29 -26.62 58.22
C GLU A 224 -7.82 -28.05 57.92
N HIS A 225 -6.95 -28.54 58.80
CA HIS A 225 -6.55 -29.94 58.95
C HIS A 225 -7.75 -30.81 59.33
N THR A 226 -7.80 -32.04 58.77
CA THR A 226 -8.26 -33.21 59.52
C THR A 226 -7.42 -34.44 59.13
N ASP A 227 -6.73 -34.97 60.14
CA ASP A 227 -6.22 -36.34 60.19
C ASP A 227 -7.38 -37.32 60.47
N GLY A 228 -7.24 -38.56 60.00
CA GLY A 228 -7.81 -39.74 60.68
C GLY A 228 -8.61 -40.70 59.80
N GLY A 229 -8.04 -41.91 59.60
CA GLY A 229 -8.73 -43.08 59.05
C GLY A 229 -7.78 -44.10 58.43
#